data_AF-A0A8T4I634-F1
#
_entry.id   AF-A0A8T4I634-F1
#
_cell.length_a   1.000
_cell.length_b   1.000
_cell.length_c   1.000
_cell.angle_alpha   90.00
_cell.angle_beta   90.00
_cell.angle_gamma   90.00
#
_symmetry.space_group_name_H-M   'P 1'
#
loop_
_entity.id
_entity.type
_entity.pdbx_description
1 polymer ?
#
loop_
_entity_poly.entity_id
_entity_poly.type
_entity_poly.pdbx_seq_one_letter_code
_entity_poly.pdbx_strand_id
1 'polypeptide(L)'
;ERYWDGYIDAWAQRYGRRLKLKAVSGGANRHAVMWDMRDRRRPQTFTEAVDRFYRDVLERQVPHDGHRVLRQHIANARRRT
;
A
#
# COMPACT_ATOMS: atom_id res chain seq x y z
N GLU A 1 4.14 24.58 -6.31
CA GLU A 1 4.35 23.49 -5.34
C GLU A 1 2.99 23.08 -4.78
N ARG A 2 2.72 21.78 -4.57
CA ARG A 2 1.40 21.37 -4.05
C ARG A 2 1.40 21.50 -2.54
N TYR A 3 0.25 21.87 -1.98
CA TYR A 3 0.10 22.14 -0.55
C TYR A 3 0.65 21.03 0.36
N TRP A 4 0.48 19.76 -0.03
CA TRP A 4 0.88 18.62 0.79
C TRP A 4 2.32 18.14 0.59
N ASP A 5 2.98 18.51 -0.51
CA ASP A 5 4.26 17.90 -0.91
C ASP A 5 5.35 18.16 0.17
N GLY A 6 5.47 19.41 0.65
CA GLY A 6 6.44 19.75 1.70
C GLY A 6 6.22 19.01 3.02
N TYR A 7 4.96 18.77 3.40
CA TYR A 7 4.64 17.97 4.60
C TYR A 7 5.02 16.50 4.41
N ILE A 8 4.72 15.94 3.24
CA ILE A 8 5.01 14.54 2.91
C ILE A 8 6.52 14.30 2.86
N ASP A 9 7.29 15.26 2.34
CA ASP A 9 8.75 15.22 2.33
C ASP A 9 9.32 15.30 3.75
N ALA A 10 8.79 16.19 4.59
CA ALA A 10 9.18 16.29 6.00
C ALA A 10 8.91 14.97 6.75
N TRP A 11 7.78 14.31 6.48
CA TRP A 11 7.48 13.00 7.04
C TRP A 11 8.44 11.92 6.54
N ALA A 12 8.80 11.93 5.27
CA ALA A 12 9.76 10.98 4.72
C ALA A 12 11.15 11.14 5.32
N GLN A 13 11.61 12.38 5.55
CA GLN A 13 12.87 12.65 6.24
C GLN A 13 12.83 12.18 7.70
N ARG A 14 11.76 12.53 8.42
CA ARG A 14 11.63 12.26 9.86
C ARG A 14 11.39 10.79 10.19
N TYR A 15 10.56 10.11 9.40
CA TYR A 15 10.08 8.76 9.71
C TYR A 15 10.57 7.69 8.74
N GLY A 16 11.04 8.06 7.54
CA GLY A 16 11.31 7.10 6.45
C GLY A 16 12.34 6.02 6.77
N ARG A 17 13.25 6.26 7.72
CA ARG A 17 14.20 5.24 8.20
C ARG A 17 13.56 4.19 9.12
N ARG A 18 12.47 4.55 9.81
CA ARG A 18 11.75 3.69 10.77
C ARG A 18 10.60 2.92 10.11
N LEU A 19 10.23 3.27 8.88
CA LEU A 19 9.18 2.60 8.15
C LEU A 19 9.65 1.22 7.68
N LYS A 20 8.90 0.18 8.06
CA LYS A 20 9.13 -1.20 7.59
C LYS A 20 8.81 -1.37 6.10
N LEU A 21 7.84 -0.60 5.60
CA LEU A 21 7.44 -0.56 4.20
C LEU A 21 7.55 0.88 3.72
N LYS A 22 8.33 1.11 2.67
CA LYS A 22 8.41 2.40 1.98
C LYS A 22 7.41 2.40 0.82
N ALA A 23 6.78 3.54 0.58
CA ALA A 23 5.82 3.68 -0.51
C ALA A 23 6.44 3.29 -1.85
N VAL A 24 7.54 3.94 -2.24
CA VAL A 24 8.26 3.60 -3.47
C VAL A 24 9.72 3.36 -3.12
N SER A 25 10.15 2.10 -3.19
CA SER A 25 11.48 1.67 -2.75
C SER A 25 12.59 1.88 -3.79
N GLY A 26 12.25 2.06 -5.07
CA GLY A 26 13.23 2.16 -6.16
C GLY A 26 12.75 3.01 -7.34
N GLY A 27 13.63 3.19 -8.34
CA GLY A 27 13.38 4.00 -9.52
C GLY A 27 13.49 5.51 -9.27
N ALA A 28 13.25 6.30 -10.32
CA ALA A 28 13.35 7.76 -10.30
C ALA A 28 12.38 8.42 -9.30
N ASN A 29 11.26 7.76 -9.00
CA ASN A 29 10.22 8.27 -8.09
C ASN A 29 10.30 7.67 -6.68
N ARG A 30 11.49 7.23 -6.24
CA ARG A 30 11.70 6.63 -4.91
C ARG A 30 11.33 7.64 -3.82
N HIS A 31 10.40 7.24 -2.95
CA HIS A 31 9.96 8.08 -1.85
C HIS A 31 9.40 7.22 -0.70
N ALA A 32 9.73 7.54 0.54
CA ALA A 32 9.38 6.69 1.69
C ALA A 32 7.88 6.73 2.04
N VAL A 33 7.21 7.85 1.80
CA VAL A 33 5.82 8.11 2.22
C VAL A 33 4.85 8.32 1.03
N MET A 34 5.17 9.24 0.12
CA MET A 34 4.41 9.51 -1.10
C MET A 34 4.26 8.29 -2.02
N TRP A 35 3.01 7.93 -2.30
CA TRP A 35 2.58 7.13 -3.44
C TRP A 35 1.61 7.96 -4.28
N ASP A 36 2.10 8.58 -5.34
CA ASP A 36 1.30 9.54 -6.10
C ASP A 36 0.40 8.84 -7.14
N MET A 37 -0.90 8.79 -6.85
CA MET A 37 -1.94 8.15 -7.67
C MET A 37 -2.26 8.89 -8.98
N ARG A 38 -1.65 10.06 -9.27
CA ARG A 38 -1.81 10.74 -10.56
C ARG A 38 -1.11 10.04 -11.70
N ASP A 39 -0.02 9.32 -11.42
CA ASP A 39 0.58 8.43 -12.40
C ASP A 39 -0.39 7.28 -12.65
N ARG A 40 -0.98 7.23 -13.85
CA ARG A 40 -2.00 6.25 -14.26
C ARG A 40 -1.59 4.80 -14.02
N ARG A 41 -0.28 4.50 -14.00
CA ARG A 41 0.24 3.16 -13.75
C ARG A 41 -0.01 2.71 -12.32
N ARG A 42 -0.01 3.63 -11.35
CA ARG A 42 -0.15 3.32 -9.93
C ARG A 42 -1.56 2.87 -9.53
N PRO A 43 -2.65 3.55 -9.94
CA PRO A 43 -3.99 3.04 -9.79
C PRO A 43 -4.18 1.67 -10.44
N GLN A 44 -3.63 1.46 -11.64
CA GLN A 44 -3.70 0.16 -12.31
C GLN A 44 -3.02 -0.95 -11.49
N THR A 45 -1.75 -0.76 -11.09
CA THR A 45 -1.02 -1.73 -10.27
C THR A 45 -1.72 -1.98 -8.93
N PHE A 46 -2.31 -0.95 -8.32
CA PHE A 46 -3.06 -1.09 -7.10
C PHE A 46 -4.31 -1.96 -7.29
N THR A 47 -5.11 -1.69 -8.32
CA THR A 47 -6.30 -2.48 -8.64
C THR A 47 -5.95 -3.94 -8.92
N GLU A 48 -4.93 -4.20 -9.74
CA GLU A 48 -4.46 -5.55 -10.05
C GLU A 48 -4.01 -6.30 -8.79
N ALA A 49 -3.28 -5.63 -7.89
CA ALA A 49 -2.84 -6.21 -6.63
C ALA A 49 -4.02 -6.52 -5.68
N VAL A 50 -5.02 -5.65 -5.62
CA VAL A 50 -6.23 -5.86 -4.81
C VAL A 50 -7.05 -7.03 -5.35
N ASP A 51 -7.23 -7.13 -6.67
CA ASP A 51 -7.94 -8.24 -7.32
C ASP A 51 -7.25 -9.58 -7.07
N ARG A 52 -5.92 -9.60 -7.17
CA ARG A 52 -5.12 -10.78 -6.84
C ARG A 52 -5.29 -11.18 -5.37
N PHE A 53 -5.12 -10.23 -4.45
CA PHE A 53 -5.29 -10.51 -3.01
C PHE A 53 -6.69 -11.05 -2.71
N TYR A 54 -7.74 -10.49 -3.32
CA TYR A 54 -9.10 -10.97 -3.16
C TYR A 54 -9.26 -12.43 -3.59
N ARG A 55 -8.73 -12.81 -4.76
CA ARG A 55 -8.75 -14.20 -5.24
C ARG A 55 -7.97 -15.13 -4.30
N ASP A 56 -6.75 -14.74 -3.92
CA ASP A 56 -5.90 -15.52 -3.03
C ASP A 56 -6.58 -15.77 -1.67
N VAL A 57 -7.34 -14.80 -1.15
CA VAL A 57 -8.12 -14.96 0.09
C VAL A 57 -9.27 -15.97 -0.10
N LEU A 58 -10.02 -15.88 -1.20
CA LEU A 58 -11.13 -16.80 -1.48
C LEU A 58 -10.65 -18.23 -1.70
N GLU A 59 -9.53 -18.39 -2.38
CA GLU A 59 -8.88 -19.68 -2.65
C GLU A 59 -8.07 -20.21 -1.47
N ARG A 60 -8.05 -19.48 -0.34
CA ARG A 60 -7.31 -19.82 0.89
C ARG A 60 -5.80 -20.00 0.67
N GLN A 61 -5.24 -19.25 -0.27
CA GLN A 61 -3.81 -19.24 -0.59
C GLN A 61 -3.01 -18.21 0.21
N VAL A 62 -3.67 -17.33 0.96
CA VAL A 62 -2.99 -16.36 1.84
C VAL A 62 -2.61 -17.01 3.17
N PRO A 63 -1.32 -17.16 3.49
CA PRO A 63 -0.91 -17.62 4.82
C PRO A 63 -1.27 -16.57 5.87
N HIS A 64 -2.05 -16.96 6.88
CA HIS A 64 -2.41 -16.10 8.00
C HIS A 64 -1.61 -16.48 9.26
N ASP A 65 -0.89 -15.53 9.83
CA ASP A 65 -0.16 -15.65 11.10
C ASP A 65 -0.96 -15.06 12.29
N GLY A 66 -2.21 -14.64 12.03
CA GLY A 66 -3.07 -13.98 13.02
C GLY A 66 -2.77 -12.49 13.23
N HIS A 67 -1.86 -11.89 12.45
CA HIS A 67 -1.55 -10.46 12.58
C HIS A 67 -2.78 -9.58 12.36
N ARG A 68 -3.00 -8.63 13.28
CA ARG A 68 -4.26 -7.83 13.34
C ARG A 68 -4.54 -7.07 12.04
N VAL A 69 -3.51 -6.55 11.39
CA VAL A 69 -3.65 -5.82 10.11
C VAL A 69 -4.12 -6.78 9.00
N LEU A 70 -3.52 -7.96 8.89
CA LEU A 70 -3.90 -8.94 7.88
C LEU A 70 -5.34 -9.45 8.10
N ARG A 71 -5.75 -9.62 9.37
CA ARG A 71 -7.14 -9.97 9.71
C ARG A 71 -8.13 -8.95 9.17
N GLN A 72 -7.83 -7.65 9.25
CA GLN A 72 -8.70 -6.60 8.70
C GLN A 72 -8.80 -6.71 7.17
N HIS A 73 -7.68 -6.95 6.48
CA HIS A 73 -7.69 -7.13 5.02
C HIS A 73 -8.50 -8.35 4.58
N ILE A 74 -8.34 -9.49 5.28
CA ILE A 74 -9.13 -10.70 5.03
C ILE A 74 -10.63 -10.43 5.26
N ALA A 75 -10.98 -9.76 6.36
CA ALA A 75 -12.37 -9.42 6.66
C ALA A 75 -12.98 -8.50 5.59
N ASN A 76 -12.22 -7.54 5.06
CA ASN A 76 -12.66 -6.65 3.97
C ASN A 76 -12.86 -7.40 2.65
N ALA A 77 -12.07 -8.45 2.39
CA ALA A 77 -12.22 -9.28 1.19
C ALA A 77 -13.51 -10.13 1.23
N ARG A 78 -14.03 -10.44 2.43
CA ARG A 78 -15.36 -11.05 2.56
C ARG A 78 -16.41 -9.97 2.32
N ARG A 79 -17.09 -10.02 1.18
CA ARG A 79 -18.23 -9.12 0.90
C ARG A 79 -19.25 -9.26 2.05
N ARG A 80 -19.63 -8.14 2.67
CA ARG A 80 -20.76 -8.12 3.61
C ARG A 80 -22.02 -8.30 2.77
N THR A 81 -22.57 -9.51 2.78
CA THR A 81 -23.95 -9.80 2.40
C THR A 81 -24.87 -9.43 3.56
#